data_AF-A0A1H4UCS9-F1
#
_entry.id   AF-A0A1H4UCS9-F1
#
_cell.length_a   1.000
_cell.length_b   1.000
_cell.length_c   1.000
_cell.angle_alpha   90.00
_cell.angle_beta   90.00
_cell.angle_gamma   90.00
#
_symmetry.space_group_name_H-M   'P 1'
#
loop_
_entity.id
_entity.type
_entity.pdbx_description
1 polymer ?
#
loop_
_entity_poly.entity_id
_entity_poly.type
_entity_poly.pdbx_seq_one_letter_code
_entity_poly.pdbx_strand_id
1 'polypeptide(L)'
;MTLSSVQHREFLGLIKEFTNKLNSEAEHRDERQQRLSSGELAWAAHERDFMRDLVNAARADRGAGPVDVARIEAVEQLAAGHSNYTSKFAMYCAELVFGERS
;
A
#
# COMPACT_ATOMS: atom_id res chain seq x y z
N MET A 1 3.74 3.46 19.71
CA MET A 1 4.92 2.59 19.88
C MET A 1 6.14 3.37 19.39
N THR A 2 7.31 3.20 20.00
CA THR A 2 8.53 3.91 19.56
C THR A 2 9.36 2.94 18.73
N LEU A 3 9.40 3.14 17.41
CA LEU A 3 10.30 2.39 16.54
C LEU A 3 11.76 2.66 16.95
N SER A 4 12.60 1.63 16.95
CA SER A 4 14.04 1.86 17.06
C SER A 4 14.54 2.73 15.91
N SER A 5 15.70 3.37 16.06
CA SER A 5 16.28 4.20 14.99
C SER A 5 16.53 3.42 13.69
N VAL A 6 16.77 2.11 13.78
CA VAL A 6 16.91 1.22 12.62
C VAL A 6 15.55 0.98 11.96
N GLN A 7 14.55 0.57 12.75
CA GLN A 7 13.20 0.34 12.23
C GLN A 7 12.57 1.61 11.65
N HIS A 8 12.85 2.77 12.23
CA HIS A 8 12.38 4.04 11.69
C HIS A 8 12.99 4.36 10.32
N ARG A 9 14.29 4.09 10.12
CA ARG A 9 14.93 4.26 8.80
C ARG A 9 14.36 3.28 7.77
N GLU A 10 14.14 2.03 8.15
CA GLU A 10 13.52 1.04 7.28
C GLU A 10 12.09 1.43 6.90
N PHE A 11 11.32 1.91 7.88
CA PHE A 11 9.97 2.42 7.67
C PHE A 11 9.96 3.57 6.65
N LEU A 12 10.80 4.58 6.84
CA LEU A 12 10.93 5.68 5.87
C LEU A 12 11.39 5.19 4.49
N GLY A 13 12.27 4.19 4.44
CA GLY A 13 12.70 3.53 3.20
C GLY A 13 11.54 2.87 2.46
N LEU A 14 10.71 2.11 3.17
CA LEU A 14 9.52 1.46 2.62
C LEU A 14 8.48 2.47 2.14
N ILE A 15 8.24 3.54 2.90
CA ILE A 15 7.33 4.63 2.46
C ILE A 15 7.79 5.16 1.10
N LYS A 16 9.08 5.49 0.98
CA LYS A 16 9.64 6.04 -0.24
C LYS A 16 9.53 5.05 -1.39
N GLU A 17 9.90 3.79 -1.17
CA GLU A 17 9.83 2.74 -2.18
C GLU A 17 8.40 2.52 -2.68
N PHE A 18 7.46 2.31 -1.75
CA PHE A 18 6.06 2.07 -2.08
C PHE A 18 5.43 3.28 -2.77
N THR A 19 5.74 4.50 -2.31
CA THR A 19 5.25 5.73 -2.96
C THR A 19 5.74 5.80 -4.42
N ASN A 20 7.02 5.55 -4.66
CA ASN A 20 7.58 5.60 -6.01
C ASN A 20 6.96 4.54 -6.93
N LYS A 21 6.84 3.30 -6.44
CA LYS A 21 6.24 2.20 -7.19
C LYS A 21 4.76 2.46 -7.50
N LEU A 22 4.00 2.92 -6.51
CA LEU A 22 2.58 3.25 -6.71
C LEU A 22 2.39 4.46 -7.63
N ASN A 23 3.26 5.47 -7.57
CA ASN A 23 3.21 6.58 -8.54
C ASN A 23 3.46 6.09 -9.96
N SER A 24 4.42 5.17 -10.15
CA SER A 24 4.67 4.56 -11.47
C SER A 24 3.44 3.81 -11.97
N GLU A 25 2.75 3.04 -11.12
CA GLU A 25 1.50 2.37 -11.52
C GLU A 25 0.36 3.37 -11.77
N ALA A 26 0.32 4.46 -11.00
CA ALA A 26 -0.69 5.50 -11.14
C ALA A 26 -0.62 6.25 -12.48
N GLU A 27 0.54 6.27 -13.12
CA GLU A 27 0.73 6.81 -14.49
C GLU A 27 -0.07 6.02 -15.53
N HIS A 28 -0.42 4.76 -15.24
CA HIS A 28 -1.15 3.86 -16.13
C HIS A 28 -2.65 3.71 -15.76
N ARG A 29 -3.20 4.63 -14.96
CA ARG A 29 -4.63 4.62 -14.57
C ARG A 29 -5.56 4.82 -15.75
N ASP A 30 -5.15 5.61 -16.73
CA ASP A 30 -5.90 5.89 -17.96
C ASP A 30 -6.12 4.63 -18.80
N GLU A 31 -5.20 3.67 -18.76
CA GLU A 31 -5.32 2.36 -19.39
C GLU A 31 -6.38 1.45 -18.72
N ARG A 32 -6.80 1.77 -17.48
CA ARG A 32 -7.65 0.91 -16.62
C ARG A 32 -8.89 1.64 -16.11
N GLN A 33 -9.53 2.42 -16.97
CA GLN A 33 -10.72 3.22 -16.64
C GLN A 33 -12.03 2.41 -16.60
N GLN A 34 -12.01 1.12 -16.96
CA GLN A 34 -13.22 0.29 -16.92
C GLN A 34 -13.75 0.14 -15.48
N ARG A 35 -15.07 0.14 -15.33
CA ARG A 35 -15.73 -0.20 -14.06
C ARG A 35 -15.89 -1.72 -13.96
N LEU A 36 -15.54 -2.26 -12.80
CA LEU A 36 -15.78 -3.66 -12.45
C LEU A 36 -17.25 -3.87 -12.06
N SER A 37 -17.67 -5.12 -11.94
CA SER A 37 -19.02 -5.48 -11.48
C SER A 37 -19.31 -5.01 -10.04
N SER A 38 -18.26 -4.81 -9.23
CA SER A 38 -18.32 -4.17 -7.91
C SER A 38 -18.65 -2.68 -7.95
N GLY A 39 -18.56 -2.04 -9.13
CA GLY A 39 -18.73 -0.60 -9.33
C GLY A 39 -17.45 0.21 -9.18
N GLU A 40 -16.36 -0.39 -8.68
CA GLU A 40 -15.05 0.24 -8.57
C GLU A 40 -14.34 0.36 -9.94
N LEU A 41 -13.39 1.28 -10.05
CA LEU A 41 -12.56 1.39 -11.25
C LEU A 41 -11.46 0.33 -11.21
N ALA A 42 -11.18 -0.31 -12.35
CA ALA A 42 -10.21 -1.39 -12.42
C ALA A 42 -8.80 -0.96 -12.01
N TRP A 43 -8.41 0.30 -12.23
CA TRP A 43 -7.14 0.81 -11.73
C TRP A 43 -7.05 0.76 -10.20
N ALA A 44 -8.15 0.99 -9.48
CA ALA A 44 -8.15 0.99 -8.02
C ALA A 44 -7.98 -0.42 -7.46
N ALA A 45 -8.69 -1.40 -8.04
CA ALA A 45 -8.49 -2.81 -7.70
C ALA A 45 -7.07 -3.28 -8.00
N HIS A 46 -6.51 -2.87 -9.15
CA HIS A 46 -5.13 -3.18 -9.54
C HIS A 46 -4.11 -2.59 -8.57
N GLU A 47 -4.21 -1.31 -8.22
CA GLU A 47 -3.29 -0.67 -7.27
C GLU A 47 -3.33 -1.32 -5.88
N ARG A 48 -4.51 -1.77 -5.46
CA ARG A 48 -4.70 -2.49 -4.20
C ARG A 48 -3.99 -3.84 -4.22
N ASP A 49 -4.18 -4.63 -5.27
CA ASP A 49 -3.49 -5.92 -5.43
C ASP A 49 -1.97 -5.72 -5.54
N PHE A 50 -1.53 -4.72 -6.30
CA PHE A 50 -0.11 -4.36 -6.42
C PHE A 50 0.50 -4.00 -5.07
N MET A 51 -0.16 -3.16 -4.28
CA MET A 51 0.31 -2.79 -2.95
C MET A 51 0.29 -3.96 -1.98
N ARG A 52 -0.70 -4.85 -2.06
CA ARG A 52 -0.73 -6.10 -1.28
C ARG A 52 0.53 -6.93 -1.54
N ASP A 53 0.89 -7.09 -2.81
CA ASP A 53 2.02 -7.94 -3.19
C ASP A 53 3.35 -7.32 -2.72
N LEU A 54 3.50 -6.00 -2.80
CA LEU A 54 4.66 -5.29 -2.24
C LEU A 54 4.76 -5.42 -0.72
N VAL A 55 3.63 -5.26 -0.01
CA VAL A 55 3.58 -5.44 1.45
C VAL A 55 3.93 -6.88 1.83
N ASN A 56 3.37 -7.86 1.13
CA ASN A 56 3.62 -9.27 1.42
C ASN A 56 5.06 -9.69 1.13
N ALA A 57 5.68 -9.16 0.08
CA ALA A 57 7.12 -9.35 -0.16
C ALA A 57 7.95 -8.78 1.01
N ALA A 58 7.69 -7.53 1.40
CA ALA A 58 8.42 -6.89 2.49
C ALA A 58 8.18 -7.56 3.86
N ARG A 59 7.02 -8.17 4.08
CA ARG A 59 6.70 -8.97 5.26
C ARG A 59 7.39 -10.33 5.24
N ALA A 60 7.45 -10.99 4.09
CA ALA A 60 8.16 -12.26 3.91
C ALA A 60 9.66 -12.10 4.22
N ASP A 61 10.29 -11.02 3.75
CA ASP A 61 11.69 -10.68 4.07
C ASP A 61 11.96 -10.52 5.57
N ARG A 62 10.91 -10.26 6.36
CA ARG A 62 10.94 -10.09 7.82
C ARG A 62 10.46 -11.33 8.58
N GLY A 63 10.14 -12.42 7.88
CA GLY A 63 9.58 -13.64 8.48
C GLY A 63 8.15 -13.47 9.02
N ALA A 64 7.43 -12.44 8.58
CA ALA A 64 6.03 -12.23 8.92
C ALA A 64 5.09 -12.89 7.90
N GLY A 65 3.93 -13.37 8.36
CA GLY A 65 2.91 -13.95 7.49
C GLY A 65 2.25 -12.90 6.56
N PRO A 66 1.64 -13.31 5.44
CA PRO A 66 1.00 -12.39 4.50
C PRO A 66 -0.22 -11.69 5.11
N VAL A 67 -0.58 -10.54 4.58
CA VAL A 67 -1.87 -9.88 4.80
C VAL A 67 -2.82 -10.16 3.63
N ASP A 68 -4.10 -10.20 3.93
CA ASP A 68 -5.16 -10.35 2.93
C ASP A 68 -5.51 -9.00 2.28
N VAL A 69 -6.34 -9.07 1.23
CA VAL A 69 -6.81 -7.88 0.53
C VAL A 69 -7.67 -6.99 1.42
N ALA A 70 -8.46 -7.56 2.34
CA ALA A 70 -9.33 -6.80 3.24
C ALA A 70 -8.52 -5.86 4.15
N ARG A 71 -7.32 -6.28 4.59
CA ARG A 71 -6.44 -5.41 5.36
C ARG A 71 -5.87 -4.25 4.54
N ILE A 72 -5.59 -4.50 3.26
CA ILE A 72 -5.14 -3.47 2.33
C ILE A 72 -6.27 -2.47 2.05
N GLU A 73 -7.50 -2.95 1.83
CA GLU A 73 -8.68 -2.09 1.67
C GLU A 73 -8.88 -1.17 2.87
N ALA A 74 -8.78 -1.72 4.09
CA ALA A 74 -8.95 -0.94 5.31
C ALA A 74 -7.95 0.22 5.40
N VAL A 75 -6.71 0.04 4.93
CA VAL A 75 -5.71 1.11 4.93
C VAL A 75 -5.83 2.04 3.72
N GLU A 76 -6.27 1.53 2.56
CA GLU A 76 -6.58 2.33 1.37
C GLU A 76 -7.69 3.35 1.66
N GLN A 77 -8.76 2.95 2.35
CA GLN A 77 -9.88 3.84 2.69
C GLN A 77 -9.48 5.07 3.50
N LEU A 78 -8.36 5.00 4.22
CA LEU A 78 -7.82 6.12 5.00
C LEU A 78 -6.98 7.09 4.14
N ALA A 79 -6.60 6.67 2.94
CA ALA A 79 -5.94 7.49 1.93
C ALA A 79 -6.92 7.98 0.84
N ALA A 80 -7.99 7.23 0.59
CA ALA A 80 -8.99 7.52 -0.44
C ALA A 80 -9.57 8.94 -0.28
N GLY A 81 -9.72 9.65 -1.40
CA GLY A 81 -10.23 11.03 -1.44
C GLY A 81 -9.22 12.12 -1.06
N HIS A 82 -8.02 11.76 -0.59
CA HIS A 82 -6.96 12.74 -0.36
C HIS A 82 -6.15 13.03 -1.63
N SER A 83 -5.75 14.28 -1.84
CA SER A 83 -4.88 14.69 -2.96
C SER A 83 -3.49 14.05 -2.91
N ASN A 84 -3.05 13.64 -1.72
CA ASN A 84 -1.81 12.89 -1.50
C ASN A 84 -2.07 11.38 -1.28
N TYR A 85 -3.07 10.84 -1.99
CA TYR A 85 -3.49 9.44 -1.91
C TYR A 85 -2.30 8.47 -1.94
N THR A 86 -1.42 8.57 -2.94
CA THR A 86 -0.36 7.57 -3.16
C THR A 86 0.61 7.51 -1.99
N SER A 87 1.04 8.66 -1.46
CA SER A 87 1.97 8.70 -0.33
C SER A 87 1.32 8.29 0.99
N LYS A 88 0.05 8.64 1.23
CA LYS A 88 -0.69 8.15 2.40
C LYS A 88 -0.92 6.64 2.36
N PHE A 89 -1.33 6.12 1.21
CA PHE A 89 -1.57 4.69 1.04
C PHE A 89 -0.27 3.90 1.23
N ALA A 90 0.82 4.35 0.60
CA ALA A 90 2.16 3.80 0.82
C ALA A 90 2.59 3.82 2.29
N MET A 91 2.33 4.92 3.01
CA MET A 91 2.62 5.04 4.43
C MET A 91 1.87 4.00 5.26
N TYR A 92 0.56 3.88 5.07
CA TYR A 92 -0.23 2.91 5.82
C TYR A 92 0.11 1.46 5.45
N CYS A 93 0.47 1.19 4.20
CA CYS A 93 1.01 -0.11 3.78
C CYS A 93 2.37 -0.42 4.45
N ALA A 94 3.24 0.58 4.60
CA ALA A 94 4.48 0.42 5.36
C ALA A 94 4.20 0.10 6.84
N GLU A 95 3.19 0.71 7.47
CA GLU A 95 2.76 0.38 8.84
C GLU A 95 2.34 -1.09 8.95
N LEU A 96 1.64 -1.63 7.94
CA LEU A 96 1.27 -3.04 7.90
C LEU A 96 2.49 -3.97 7.85
N VAL A 97 3.62 -3.56 7.25
CA VAL A 97 4.85 -4.36 7.23
C VAL A 97 5.40 -4.58 8.64
N PHE A 98 5.31 -3.58 9.51
CA PHE A 98 5.77 -3.66 10.91
C PHE A 98 4.69 -4.19 11.88
N GLY A 99 3.49 -4.50 11.39
CA GLY A 99 2.38 -4.98 12.22
C GLY A 99 1.72 -3.87 13.05
N GLU A 100 1.89 -2.60 12.68
CA GLU A 100 1.47 -1.44 13.48
C GLU A 100 0.00 -1.02 13.30
N ARG A 101 -0.85 -1.89 12.78
CA ARG A 101 -2.29 -1.73 12.90
C ARG A 101 -2.89 -3.06 13.32
N SER A 102 -3.58 -3.07 14.46
CA SER A 102 -4.51 -4.11 14.93
C SER A 102 -5.93 -3.57 14.75
#